data_AF-A0A924R055-F1
#
_entry.id   AF-A0A924R055-F1
#
_cell.length_a   1.000
_cell.length_b   1.000
_cell.length_c   1.000
_cell.angle_alpha   90.00
_cell.angle_beta   90.00
_cell.angle_gamma   90.00
#
_symmetry.space_group_name_H-M   'P 1'
#
loop_
_entity.id
_entity.type
_entity.pdbx_description
1 polymer ?
#
loop_
_entity_poly.entity_id
_entity_poly.type
_entity_poly.pdbx_seq_one_letter_code
_entity_poly.pdbx_strand_id
1 'polypeptide(L)'
;VAQLADAGLNLSHAPAGGLAVAPCSHLTADLRVLIRSSKALLIDWLTSANDTTSLAPDPPVNPQDWKELATAYHDHHFNCPTCIVAGRGGRYGQRCGAGMALWRAYCD
;
A
#
# COMPACT_ATOMS: atom_id res chain seq x y z
N VAL A 1 -0.01 22.75 -5.96
CA VAL A 1 0.29 21.59 -5.10
C VAL A 1 0.75 22.03 -3.70
N ALA A 2 1.71 22.96 -3.57
CA ALA A 2 2.21 23.45 -2.27
C ALA A 2 1.09 23.83 -1.27
N GLN A 3 0.12 24.65 -1.68
CA GLN A 3 -1.00 25.03 -0.80
C GLN A 3 -1.88 23.85 -0.32
N LEU A 4 -1.96 22.77 -1.10
CA LEU A 4 -2.72 21.56 -0.70
C LEU A 4 -1.88 20.70 0.27
N ALA A 5 -0.57 20.61 0.04
CA ALA A 5 0.36 19.93 0.94
C ALA A 5 0.48 20.66 2.28
N ASP A 6 0.55 22.00 2.27
CA ASP A 6 0.58 22.83 3.47
C ASP A 6 -0.72 22.72 4.29
N ALA A 7 -1.85 22.49 3.63
CA ALA A 7 -3.13 22.16 4.27
C ALA A 7 -3.20 20.71 4.81
N GLY A 8 -2.12 19.93 4.66
CA GLY A 8 -2.04 18.54 5.08
C GLY A 8 -2.93 17.60 4.26
N LEU A 9 -3.25 17.95 3.01
CA LEU A 9 -4.02 17.10 2.10
C LEU A 9 -3.09 16.24 1.24
N ASN A 10 -3.37 14.94 1.21
CA ASN A 10 -2.78 13.96 0.32
C ASN A 10 -3.69 13.73 -0.89
N LEU A 11 -3.09 13.64 -2.08
CA LEU A 11 -3.75 13.45 -3.36
C LEU A 11 -3.31 12.12 -3.97
N SER A 12 -4.26 11.32 -4.43
CA SER A 12 -3.97 10.04 -5.09
C SER A 12 -4.93 9.74 -6.24
N HIS A 13 -4.55 8.80 -7.10
CA HIS A 13 -5.44 8.27 -8.14
C HIS A 13 -6.51 7.39 -7.51
N ALA A 14 -7.77 7.72 -7.78
CA ALA A 14 -8.90 6.89 -7.41
C ALA A 14 -9.01 5.70 -8.39
N PRO A 15 -9.33 4.49 -7.91
CA PRO A 15 -9.46 3.29 -8.76
C PRO A 15 -10.45 3.42 -9.92
N ALA A 16 -11.44 4.32 -9.80
CA ALA A 16 -12.45 4.58 -10.82
C ALA A 16 -12.05 5.68 -11.83
N GLY A 17 -10.78 6.12 -11.86
CA GLY A 17 -10.29 7.13 -12.81
C GLY A 17 -10.53 8.58 -12.38
N GLY A 18 -10.30 8.89 -11.10
CA GLY A 18 -10.52 10.22 -10.53
C GLY A 18 -9.43 10.66 -9.54
N LEU A 19 -9.62 11.83 -8.95
CA LEU A 19 -8.72 12.36 -7.91
C LEU A 19 -9.31 12.07 -6.53
N ALA A 20 -8.59 11.30 -5.72
CA ALA A 20 -8.88 11.09 -4.31
C ALA A 20 -8.11 12.10 -3.46
N VAL A 21 -8.76 12.61 -2.42
CA VAL A 21 -8.22 13.64 -1.52
C VAL A 21 -8.47 13.21 -0.08
N ALA A 22 -7.43 13.17 0.76
CA ALA A 22 -7.54 12.79 2.17
C ALA A 22 -6.58 13.62 3.06
N PRO A 23 -6.93 13.93 4.31
CA PRO A 23 -8.21 13.65 4.96
C PRO A 23 -9.28 14.68 4.58
N CYS A 24 -10.54 14.23 4.44
CA CYS A 24 -11.66 15.10 4.10
C CYS A 24 -11.97 16.15 5.17
N SER A 25 -11.52 15.94 6.42
CA SER A 25 -11.70 16.87 7.55
C SER A 25 -11.01 18.20 7.34
N HIS A 26 -9.94 18.25 6.53
CA HIS A 26 -9.20 19.49 6.25
C HIS A 26 -9.72 20.19 4.98
N LEU A 27 -10.79 19.69 4.36
CA LEU A 27 -11.28 20.17 3.08
C LEU A 27 -12.25 21.35 3.23
N THR A 28 -11.74 22.56 3.11
CA THR A 28 -12.53 23.81 3.12
C THR A 28 -13.20 24.08 1.75
N ALA A 29 -14.11 25.06 1.69
CA ALA A 29 -14.78 25.44 0.45
C ALA A 29 -13.80 25.96 -0.62
N ASP A 30 -12.84 26.80 -0.22
CA ASP A 30 -11.83 27.36 -1.12
C ASP A 30 -10.89 26.28 -1.66
N LEU A 31 -10.49 25.32 -0.81
CA LEU A 31 -9.70 24.17 -1.24
C LEU A 31 -10.47 23.30 -2.24
N ARG A 32 -11.80 23.16 -2.10
CA ARG A 32 -12.63 22.44 -3.09
C ARG A 32 -12.68 23.17 -4.43
N VAL A 33 -12.77 24.50 -4.42
CA VAL A 33 -12.75 25.31 -5.65
C VAL A 33 -11.39 25.16 -6.34
N LEU A 34 -10.29 25.31 -5.58
CA LEU A 34 -8.92 25.16 -6.08
C LEU A 34 -8.68 23.76 -6.68
N ILE A 35 -9.09 22.70 -5.98
CA ILE A 35 -8.97 21.33 -6.47
C ILE A 35 -9.79 21.13 -7.75
N ARG A 36 -11.00 21.69 -7.81
CA ARG A 36 -11.86 21.56 -8.99
C ARG A 36 -11.30 22.32 -10.19
N SER A 37 -10.76 23.53 -10.00
CA SER A 37 -10.13 24.31 -11.09
C SER A 37 -8.83 23.69 -11.60
N SER A 38 -8.09 22.99 -10.75
CA SER A 38 -6.79 22.40 -11.09
C SER A 38 -6.84 20.89 -11.32
N LYS A 39 -8.03 20.27 -11.33
CA LYS A 39 -8.22 18.82 -11.32
C LYS A 39 -7.44 18.09 -12.42
N ALA A 40 -7.50 18.58 -13.66
CA ALA A 40 -6.83 17.95 -14.80
C ALA A 40 -5.31 17.94 -14.62
N LEU A 41 -4.72 19.08 -14.28
CA LEU A 41 -3.29 19.21 -14.02
C LEU A 41 -2.81 18.31 -12.87
N LEU A 42 -3.62 18.17 -11.82
CA LEU A 42 -3.30 17.28 -10.70
C LEU A 42 -3.31 15.80 -11.10
N ILE A 43 -4.26 15.39 -11.94
CA ILE A 43 -4.34 14.03 -12.48
C ILE A 43 -3.13 13.76 -13.39
N ASP A 44 -2.82 14.66 -14.32
CA ASP A 44 -1.69 14.49 -15.25
C ASP A 44 -0.35 14.39 -14.52
N TRP A 45 -0.13 15.24 -13.50
CA TRP A 45 1.05 15.19 -12.66
C TRP A 45 1.16 13.87 -11.89
N LEU A 46 0.06 13.39 -11.31
CA LEU A 46 0.03 12.10 -10.62
C LEU A 46 0.26 10.92 -11.58
N THR A 47 -0.24 11.00 -12.82
CA THR A 47 -0.01 9.97 -13.84
C THR A 47 1.46 9.93 -14.24
N SER A 48 2.06 11.08 -14.52
CA SER A 48 3.49 11.18 -14.86
C SER A 48 4.40 10.72 -13.71
N ALA A 49 4.05 11.04 -12.47
CA ALA A 49 4.78 10.56 -11.28
C ALA A 49 4.68 9.03 -11.14
N ASN A 50 3.51 8.44 -11.42
CA ASN A 50 3.33 7.00 -11.43
C ASN A 50 4.06 6.31 -12.59
N ASP A 51 4.08 6.90 -13.79
CA ASP A 51 4.82 6.36 -14.94
C ASP A 51 6.33 6.32 -14.66
N THR A 52 6.87 7.33 -13.97
CA THR A 52 8.27 7.35 -13.53
C THR A 52 8.54 6.30 -12.45
N THR A 53 7.56 6.02 -11.59
CA THR A 53 7.64 4.98 -10.54
C THR A 53 7.38 3.57 -11.10
N SER A 54 6.78 3.47 -12.29
CA SER A 54 6.53 2.21 -12.99
C SER A 54 7.78 1.65 -13.70
N LEU A 55 8.93 2.34 -13.60
CA LEU A 55 10.23 1.67 -13.51
C LEU A 55 10.26 0.88 -12.19
N ALA A 56 9.46 -0.18 -12.12
CA ALA A 56 9.49 -1.11 -11.02
C ALA A 56 10.96 -1.56 -10.83
N PRO A 57 11.44 -1.71 -9.58
CA PRO A 57 12.62 -2.51 -9.34
C PRO A 57 12.42 -3.86 -10.03
N ASP A 58 13.47 -4.40 -10.66
CA ASP A 58 13.41 -5.71 -11.28
C ASP A 58 12.64 -6.70 -10.38
N PRO A 59 11.80 -7.58 -10.97
CA PRO A 59 11.15 -8.63 -10.20
C PRO A 59 12.23 -9.33 -9.33
N PRO A 60 11.91 -9.70 -8.08
CA PRO A 60 12.87 -10.36 -7.22
C PRO A 60 13.52 -11.52 -7.99
N VAL A 61 14.83 -11.66 -7.79
CA VAL A 61 15.79 -12.53 -8.50
C VAL A 61 15.31 -13.97 -8.78
N ASN A 62 14.21 -14.42 -8.17
CA ASN A 62 13.52 -15.61 -8.63
C ASN A 62 12.01 -15.55 -8.33
N PRO A 63 11.12 -15.40 -9.35
CA PRO A 63 9.68 -15.41 -9.16
C PRO A 63 9.12 -16.76 -8.65
N GLN A 64 9.95 -17.81 -8.63
CA GLN A 64 9.62 -19.12 -8.07
C GLN A 64 9.85 -19.16 -6.56
N ASP A 65 10.92 -18.54 -6.05
CA ASP A 65 11.33 -18.62 -4.64
C ASP A 65 10.29 -17.97 -3.72
N TRP A 66 9.77 -16.79 -4.06
CA TRP A 66 8.75 -16.14 -3.23
C TRP A 66 7.43 -16.91 -3.18
N LYS A 67 7.07 -17.64 -4.26
CA LYS A 67 5.86 -18.47 -4.30
C LYS A 67 6.00 -19.72 -3.43
N GLU A 68 7.17 -20.33 -3.44
CA GLU A 68 7.49 -21.48 -2.59
C GLU A 68 7.49 -21.08 -1.11
N LEU A 69 8.10 -19.94 -0.78
CA LEU A 69 8.10 -19.35 0.56
C LEU A 69 6.68 -19.00 1.02
N ALA A 70 5.87 -18.39 0.16
CA ALA A 70 4.47 -18.09 0.44
C ALA A 70 3.65 -19.38 0.65
N THR A 71 3.89 -20.42 -0.14
CA THR A 71 3.20 -21.72 -0.02
C THR A 71 3.52 -22.38 1.31
N ALA A 72 4.81 -22.48 1.66
CA ALA A 72 5.25 -23.05 2.93
C ALA A 72 4.71 -22.27 4.14
N TYR A 73 4.71 -20.94 4.09
CA TYR A 73 4.13 -20.11 5.13
C TYR A 73 2.61 -20.31 5.25
N HIS A 74 1.87 -20.27 4.15
CA HIS A 74 0.41 -20.42 4.16
C HIS A 74 -0.02 -21.81 4.64
N ASP A 75 0.64 -22.88 4.18
CA ASP A 75 0.36 -24.25 4.63
C ASP A 75 0.51 -24.38 6.15
N HIS A 76 1.58 -23.83 6.73
CA HIS A 76 1.73 -23.79 8.18
C HIS A 76 0.71 -22.89 8.87
N HIS A 77 0.46 -21.70 8.33
CA HIS A 77 -0.39 -20.68 8.94
C HIS A 77 -1.82 -21.20 9.15
N PHE A 78 -2.39 -21.85 8.13
CA PHE A 78 -3.76 -22.36 8.19
C PHE A 78 -3.91 -23.61 9.05
N ASN A 79 -2.84 -24.40 9.22
CA ASN A 79 -2.86 -25.65 9.99
C ASN A 79 -2.39 -25.50 11.45
N CYS A 80 -1.78 -24.37 11.82
CA CYS A 80 -1.30 -24.14 13.19
C CYS A 80 -2.29 -23.28 14.00
N PRO A 81 -2.85 -23.79 15.13
CA PRO A 81 -3.84 -23.06 15.93
C PRO A 81 -3.30 -21.76 16.52
N THR A 82 -1.98 -21.64 16.70
CA THR A 82 -1.31 -20.40 17.14
C THR A 82 -1.16 -19.40 16.00
N CYS A 83 -0.80 -19.86 14.80
CA CYS A 83 -0.52 -18.97 13.67
C CYS A 83 -1.81 -18.45 13.01
N ILE A 84 -2.86 -19.28 12.93
CA ILE A 84 -4.14 -18.89 12.33
C ILE A 84 -4.80 -17.71 13.07
N VAL A 85 -4.55 -17.59 14.38
CA VAL A 85 -5.06 -16.48 15.20
C VAL A 85 -4.14 -15.26 15.25
N ALA A 86 -2.92 -15.35 14.72
CA ALA A 86 -1.90 -14.30 14.85
C ALA A 86 -2.20 -13.02 14.04
N GLY A 87 -3.20 -13.04 13.15
CA GLY A 87 -3.62 -11.89 12.36
C GLY A 87 -2.57 -11.33 11.40
N ARG A 88 -2.81 -10.13 10.86
CA ARG A 88 -1.88 -9.42 9.96
C ARG A 88 -0.93 -8.51 10.75
N GLY A 89 0.18 -9.08 11.22
CA GLY A 89 1.34 -8.34 11.75
C GLY A 89 1.62 -8.61 13.23
N GLY A 90 2.87 -8.36 13.66
CA GLY A 90 3.36 -8.72 15.00
C GLY A 90 2.70 -8.03 16.20
N ARG A 91 1.70 -7.16 15.97
CA ARG A 91 0.91 -6.49 17.02
C ARG A 91 -0.39 -7.22 17.37
N TYR A 92 -0.85 -8.14 16.52
CA TYR A 92 -2.20 -8.72 16.64
C TYR A 92 -2.20 -10.13 17.26
N GLY A 93 -1.09 -10.88 17.19
CA GLY A 93 -0.91 -12.12 17.92
C GLY A 93 0.49 -12.73 17.77
N GLN A 94 0.82 -13.66 18.67
CA GLN A 94 2.09 -14.38 18.64
C GLN A 94 2.02 -15.53 17.62
N ARG A 95 3.04 -15.65 16.77
CA ARG A 95 3.24 -16.84 15.94
C ARG A 95 4.06 -17.87 16.73
N CYS A 96 3.88 -19.15 16.46
CA CYS A 96 4.76 -20.17 17.03
C CYS A 96 6.20 -20.02 16.46
N GLY A 97 7.20 -20.65 17.07
CA GLY A 97 8.60 -20.54 16.63
C GLY A 97 8.80 -20.89 15.15
N ALA A 98 8.17 -21.97 14.67
CA ALA A 98 8.21 -22.38 13.26
C ALA A 98 7.52 -21.37 12.34
N GLY A 99 6.32 -20.89 12.73
CA GLY A 99 5.58 -19.88 11.98
C GLY A 99 6.31 -18.54 11.90
N MET A 100 7.07 -18.16 12.93
CA MET A 100 7.94 -16.97 12.91
C MET A 100 9.08 -17.11 11.91
N ALA A 101 9.72 -18.29 11.82
CA ALA A 101 10.79 -18.54 10.86
C ALA A 101 10.29 -18.48 9.41
N LEU A 102 9.15 -19.13 9.13
CA LEU A 102 8.50 -19.10 7.82
C LEU A 102 8.05 -17.68 7.44
N TRP A 103 7.50 -16.93 8.40
CA TRP A 103 7.10 -15.55 8.18
C TRP A 103 8.27 -14.64 7.81
N ARG A 104 9.42 -14.78 8.49
CA ARG A 104 10.64 -14.02 8.16
C ARG A 104 11.13 -14.36 6.76
N ALA A 105 11.26 -15.64 6.44
CA ALA A 105 11.72 -16.08 5.12
C ALA A 105 10.81 -15.59 3.99
N TYR A 106 9.49 -15.49 4.21
CA TYR A 106 8.56 -14.92 3.24
C TYR A 106 8.63 -13.38 3.13
N CYS A 107 9.05 -12.69 4.19
CA CYS A 107 9.10 -11.22 4.24
C CYS A 107 10.46 -10.63 3.87
N ASP A 108 11.52 -11.44 3.85
CA ASP A 108 12.86 -11.09 3.36
C ASP A 108 12.87 -10.95 1.83
#